data_AF-A0A2K8LSF0-F1
#
_entry.id   AF-A0A2K8LSF0-F1
#
_cell.length_a   1.000
_cell.length_b   1.000
_cell.length_c   1.000
_cell.angle_alpha   90.00
_cell.angle_beta   90.00
_cell.angle_gamma   90.00
#
_symmetry.space_group_name_H-M   'P 1'
#
loop_
_entity.id
_entity.type
_entity.pdbx_description
1 polymer ?
#
loop_
_entity_poly.entity_id
_entity_poly.type
_entity_poly.pdbx_seq_one_letter_code
_entity_poly.pdbx_strand_id
1 'polypeptide(L)'
;MTYSEYYRDTEYYPAEEVPEADPELVALTDTVGGMQETVEDLENRTVRELSELRETVESFTETHSRHETRLDHTARQLERLRQRLLVLERAVRVSEKVPVVDLEDVGPQIRRLAAEAERRHSLAAQLLTPSQRRPYEEDVARLPKAREALAQSEEALIAVLEVLAKAERGTPERDDAEARLPEVVARRRGVLDRQLPAAQQDAEAAHQVLAADEVTRTRVLPQIEKCERDWEELHSRLRERITDAIGSSALLPVWFTHAFGVAPPSGAAGDKWIRAATSALAYRVTHGVVDPALPLGEPPPSDTDWTEPKWSWRARLEHDIEELDLGVD
;
A
#
# COMPACT_ATOMS: atom_id res chain seq x y z
N MET A 1 -73.19 -71.75 36.94
CA MET A 1 -74.09 -71.91 35.77
C MET A 1 -75.26 -70.96 36.02
N THR A 2 -75.68 -70.07 35.10
CA THR A 2 -75.39 -69.99 33.65
C THR A 2 -75.38 -68.51 33.16
N TYR A 3 -75.25 -68.26 31.85
CA TYR A 3 -75.14 -66.95 31.15
C TYR A 3 -76.44 -66.09 31.14
N SER A 4 -76.32 -64.77 30.83
CA SER A 4 -77.39 -63.91 30.24
C SER A 4 -76.87 -62.57 29.65
N GLU A 5 -77.60 -61.97 28.70
CA GLU A 5 -77.39 -60.65 28.02
C GLU A 5 -78.71 -59.79 28.06
N TYR A 6 -78.74 -58.46 27.70
CA TYR A 6 -79.89 -57.62 27.20
C TYR A 6 -79.58 -56.07 27.03
N TYR A 7 -80.54 -55.17 26.64
CA TYR A 7 -80.41 -53.74 26.14
C TYR A 7 -81.25 -52.65 26.93
N ARG A 8 -81.61 -51.36 26.57
CA ARG A 8 -81.73 -50.48 25.34
C ARG A 8 -82.11 -48.95 25.61
N ASP A 9 -82.15 -48.06 24.57
CA ASP A 9 -83.01 -46.83 24.32
C ASP A 9 -82.60 -45.31 24.59
N THR A 10 -83.43 -44.30 24.14
CA THR A 10 -83.09 -42.86 23.70
C THR A 10 -84.24 -41.76 23.73
N GLU A 11 -83.99 -40.41 23.69
CA GLU A 11 -85.03 -39.27 23.59
C GLU A 11 -84.59 -37.82 23.04
N TYR A 12 -85.45 -36.75 22.94
CA TYR A 12 -85.34 -35.50 22.04
C TYR A 12 -86.14 -34.15 22.39
N TYR A 13 -85.80 -32.88 21.93
CA TYR A 13 -86.57 -31.54 22.02
C TYR A 13 -86.14 -30.30 21.07
N PRO A 14 -86.91 -29.14 20.85
CA PRO A 14 -86.70 -27.97 19.88
C PRO A 14 -86.78 -26.43 20.35
N ALA A 15 -86.89 -25.36 19.47
CA ALA A 15 -86.57 -23.87 19.70
C ALA A 15 -87.40 -22.67 18.99
N GLU A 16 -87.03 -21.34 19.08
CA GLU A 16 -87.73 -20.02 18.65
C GLU A 16 -86.84 -18.77 18.15
N GLU A 17 -87.38 -17.54 17.81
CA GLU A 17 -86.76 -16.36 17.03
C GLU A 17 -86.97 -14.84 17.53
N VAL A 18 -86.36 -13.77 16.90
CA VAL A 18 -86.17 -12.31 17.37
C VAL A 18 -86.06 -11.16 16.26
N PRO A 19 -86.27 -9.80 16.49
CA PRO A 19 -86.30 -8.68 15.45
C PRO A 19 -85.22 -7.49 15.47
N GLU A 20 -85.42 -6.40 14.68
CA GLU A 20 -84.46 -5.38 14.07
C GLU A 20 -84.06 -4.02 14.79
N ALA A 21 -83.21 -3.14 14.17
CA ALA A 21 -82.44 -2.01 14.78
C ALA A 21 -82.26 -0.65 13.96
N ASP A 22 -81.37 0.27 14.40
CA ASP A 22 -81.24 1.74 14.07
C ASP A 22 -80.12 2.14 13.06
N PRO A 23 -80.35 3.06 12.08
CA PRO A 23 -79.45 3.33 10.96
C PRO A 23 -78.16 4.16 11.20
N GLU A 24 -78.08 5.11 12.15
CA GLU A 24 -76.83 5.90 12.30
C GLU A 24 -75.71 5.04 12.93
N LEU A 25 -76.10 4.10 13.78
CA LEU A 25 -75.23 3.05 14.31
C LEU A 25 -74.79 2.06 13.24
N VAL A 26 -75.63 1.76 12.24
CA VAL A 26 -75.24 0.90 11.10
C VAL A 26 -74.09 1.52 10.33
N ALA A 27 -74.15 2.80 9.96
CA ALA A 27 -73.07 3.46 9.20
C ALA A 27 -71.72 3.51 9.96
N LEU A 28 -71.75 3.64 11.30
CA LEU A 28 -70.55 3.51 12.13
C LEU A 28 -70.07 2.06 12.26
N THR A 29 -70.98 1.09 12.27
CA THR A 29 -70.64 -0.34 12.29
C THR A 29 -70.02 -0.78 10.95
N ASP A 30 -70.54 -0.30 9.82
CA ASP A 30 -70.02 -0.57 8.47
C ASP A 30 -68.61 0.01 8.29
N THR A 31 -68.36 1.23 8.79
CA THR A 31 -67.05 1.88 8.69
C THR A 31 -66.01 1.25 9.64
N VAL A 32 -66.41 0.83 10.84
CA VAL A 32 -65.56 0.03 11.73
C VAL A 32 -65.29 -1.36 11.13
N GLY A 33 -66.29 -1.99 10.51
CA GLY A 33 -66.17 -3.26 9.81
C GLY A 33 -65.19 -3.19 8.63
N GLY A 34 -65.30 -2.18 7.76
CA GLY A 34 -64.34 -1.96 6.68
C GLY A 34 -62.93 -1.62 7.18
N MET A 35 -62.80 -0.92 8.32
CA MET A 35 -61.50 -0.76 8.97
C MET A 35 -60.94 -2.08 9.50
N GLN A 36 -61.77 -2.94 10.10
CA GLN A 36 -61.36 -4.28 10.56
C GLN A 36 -60.95 -5.16 9.38
N GLU A 37 -61.72 -5.17 8.28
CA GLU A 37 -61.41 -5.88 7.03
C GLU A 37 -60.05 -5.43 6.46
N THR A 38 -59.79 -4.12 6.36
CA THR A 38 -58.47 -3.63 5.89
C THR A 38 -57.31 -3.91 6.84
N VAL A 39 -57.55 -4.04 8.16
CA VAL A 39 -56.54 -4.49 9.12
C VAL A 39 -56.28 -5.99 8.96
N GLU A 40 -57.32 -6.81 8.85
CA GLU A 40 -57.20 -8.25 8.62
C GLU A 40 -56.51 -8.57 7.29
N ASP A 41 -56.78 -7.81 6.22
CA ASP A 41 -56.05 -7.89 4.94
C ASP A 41 -54.56 -7.53 5.09
N LEU A 42 -54.23 -6.50 5.88
CA LEU A 42 -52.85 -6.11 6.14
C LEU A 42 -52.11 -7.12 7.05
N GLU A 43 -52.79 -7.70 8.03
CA GLU A 43 -52.24 -8.78 8.87
C GLU A 43 -52.02 -10.05 8.05
N ASN A 44 -53.00 -10.50 7.27
CA ASN A 44 -52.86 -11.64 6.36
C ASN A 44 -51.74 -11.41 5.32
N ARG A 45 -51.63 -10.19 4.77
CA ARG A 45 -50.56 -9.83 3.85
C ARG A 45 -49.19 -9.84 4.52
N THR A 46 -49.04 -9.25 5.70
CA THR A 46 -47.74 -9.21 6.40
C THR A 46 -47.32 -10.58 6.93
N VAL A 47 -48.26 -11.41 7.40
CA VAL A 47 -48.02 -12.83 7.72
C VAL A 47 -47.53 -13.59 6.49
N ARG A 48 -48.12 -13.35 5.31
CA ARG A 48 -47.66 -13.93 4.04
C ARG A 48 -46.26 -13.46 3.65
N GLU A 49 -46.02 -12.15 3.61
CA GLU A 49 -44.71 -11.57 3.24
C GLU A 49 -43.61 -12.04 4.21
N LEU A 50 -43.89 -12.15 5.52
CA LEU A 50 -42.97 -12.73 6.51
C LEU A 50 -42.75 -14.23 6.32
N SER A 51 -43.74 -14.98 5.84
CA SER A 51 -43.61 -16.41 5.55
C SER A 51 -42.74 -16.65 4.31
N GLU A 52 -42.97 -15.90 3.24
CA GLU A 52 -42.15 -15.94 2.02
C GLU A 52 -40.70 -15.46 2.30
N LEU A 53 -40.53 -14.45 3.16
CA LEU A 53 -39.19 -13.99 3.59
C LEU A 53 -38.49 -15.00 4.51
N ARG A 54 -39.23 -15.74 5.35
CA ARG A 54 -38.69 -16.86 6.13
C ARG A 54 -38.26 -18.01 5.23
N GLU A 55 -39.10 -18.44 4.29
CA GLU A 55 -38.79 -19.55 3.38
C GLU A 55 -37.57 -19.25 2.50
N THR A 56 -37.46 -18.01 2.00
CA THR A 56 -36.27 -17.58 1.26
C THR A 56 -35.01 -17.55 2.14
N VAL A 57 -35.07 -17.08 3.39
CA VAL A 57 -33.95 -17.17 4.34
C VAL A 57 -33.57 -18.63 4.64
N GLU A 58 -34.55 -19.51 4.85
CA GLU A 58 -34.32 -20.95 5.12
C GLU A 58 -33.69 -21.65 3.90
N SER A 59 -34.11 -21.31 2.68
CA SER A 59 -33.45 -21.78 1.45
C SER A 59 -32.03 -21.23 1.26
N PHE A 60 -31.77 -19.99 1.71
CA PHE A 60 -30.45 -19.38 1.67
C PHE A 60 -29.50 -20.03 2.68
N THR A 61 -29.96 -20.33 3.90
CA THR A 61 -29.13 -21.06 4.87
C THR A 61 -28.84 -22.49 4.41
N GLU A 62 -29.82 -23.21 3.84
CA GLU A 62 -29.59 -24.56 3.33
C GLU A 62 -28.61 -24.56 2.14
N THR A 63 -28.76 -23.63 1.19
CA THR A 63 -27.80 -23.51 0.07
C THR A 63 -26.42 -23.09 0.56
N HIS A 64 -26.31 -22.17 1.54
CA HIS A 64 -25.04 -21.79 2.15
C HIS A 64 -24.34 -22.99 2.81
N SER A 65 -25.03 -23.77 3.66
CA SER A 65 -24.48 -24.97 4.29
C SER A 65 -24.10 -26.05 3.26
N ARG A 66 -24.83 -26.19 2.15
CA ARG A 66 -24.46 -27.06 1.02
C ARG A 66 -23.20 -26.56 0.30
N HIS A 67 -23.01 -25.24 0.15
CA HIS A 67 -21.80 -24.65 -0.43
C HIS A 67 -20.59 -24.78 0.49
N GLU A 68 -20.75 -24.49 1.79
CA GLU A 68 -19.74 -24.70 2.83
C GLU A 68 -19.28 -26.16 2.86
N THR A 69 -20.20 -27.12 2.96
CA THR A 69 -19.91 -28.57 2.91
C THR A 69 -19.14 -28.97 1.63
N ARG A 70 -19.41 -28.33 0.49
CA ARG A 70 -18.69 -28.56 -0.77
C ARG A 70 -17.29 -27.98 -0.76
N LEU A 71 -17.09 -26.76 -0.28
CA LEU A 71 -15.76 -26.13 -0.11
C LEU A 71 -14.89 -26.96 0.84
N ASP A 72 -15.49 -27.40 1.93
CA ASP A 72 -14.88 -28.26 2.94
C ASP A 72 -14.50 -29.64 2.35
N HIS A 73 -15.28 -30.16 1.40
CA HIS A 73 -14.94 -31.38 0.67
C HIS A 73 -13.81 -31.16 -0.35
N THR A 74 -13.83 -30.08 -1.14
CA THR A 74 -12.77 -29.78 -2.11
C THR A 74 -11.45 -29.45 -1.42
N ALA A 75 -11.44 -28.70 -0.31
CA ALA A 75 -10.25 -28.47 0.50
C ALA A 75 -9.62 -29.79 0.99
N ARG A 76 -10.44 -30.73 1.51
CA ARG A 76 -9.98 -32.06 1.92
C ARG A 76 -9.53 -32.95 0.75
N GLN A 77 -10.02 -32.73 -0.47
CA GLN A 77 -9.50 -33.39 -1.67
C GLN A 77 -8.16 -32.79 -2.12
N LEU A 78 -8.04 -31.45 -2.13
CA LEU A 78 -6.82 -30.73 -2.51
C LEU A 78 -5.66 -31.06 -1.57
N GLU A 79 -5.87 -31.07 -0.24
CA GLU A 79 -4.82 -31.46 0.70
C GLU A 79 -4.37 -32.92 0.53
N ARG A 80 -5.29 -33.85 0.19
CA ARG A 80 -4.93 -35.23 -0.17
C ARG A 80 -4.14 -35.32 -1.48
N LEU A 81 -4.39 -34.44 -2.45
CA LEU A 81 -3.61 -34.36 -3.69
C LEU A 81 -2.23 -33.77 -3.42
N ARG A 82 -2.13 -32.68 -2.65
CA ARG A 82 -0.89 -32.06 -2.17
C ARG A 82 -0.01 -33.07 -1.43
N GLN A 83 -0.57 -33.83 -0.48
CA GLN A 83 0.15 -34.92 0.21
C GLN A 83 0.66 -36.00 -0.74
N ARG A 84 -0.13 -36.40 -1.75
CA ARG A 84 0.31 -37.38 -2.77
C ARG A 84 1.42 -36.82 -3.66
N LEU A 85 1.34 -35.55 -4.07
CA LEU A 85 2.37 -34.89 -4.85
C LEU A 85 3.69 -34.78 -4.06
N LEU A 86 3.65 -34.39 -2.79
CA LEU A 86 4.82 -34.35 -1.91
C LEU A 86 5.47 -35.74 -1.72
N VAL A 87 4.68 -36.81 -1.64
CA VAL A 87 5.19 -38.19 -1.58
C VAL A 87 5.84 -38.61 -2.91
N LEU A 88 5.24 -38.24 -4.05
CA LEU A 88 5.82 -38.49 -5.37
C LEU A 88 7.10 -37.69 -5.58
N GLU A 89 7.12 -36.40 -5.26
CA GLU A 89 8.29 -35.54 -5.35
C GLU A 89 9.43 -36.07 -4.48
N ARG A 90 9.16 -36.49 -3.24
CA ARG A 90 10.14 -37.14 -2.37
C ARG A 90 10.67 -38.44 -2.99
N ALA A 91 9.82 -39.25 -3.61
CA ALA A 91 10.26 -40.46 -4.31
C ALA A 91 11.15 -40.14 -5.53
N VAL A 92 10.85 -39.06 -6.27
CA VAL A 92 11.69 -38.60 -7.39
C VAL A 92 13.03 -38.05 -6.89
N ARG A 93 13.05 -37.20 -5.84
CA ARG A 93 14.28 -36.68 -5.20
C ARG A 93 15.20 -37.82 -4.70
N VAL A 94 14.62 -38.92 -4.21
CA VAL A 94 15.37 -40.11 -3.76
C VAL A 94 15.83 -41.01 -4.93
N SER A 95 15.29 -40.85 -6.14
CA SER A 95 15.53 -41.76 -7.27
C SER A 95 16.80 -41.46 -8.09
N GLU A 96 17.52 -40.38 -7.79
CA GLU A 96 18.70 -39.85 -8.52
C GLU A 96 18.52 -39.54 -10.02
N LYS A 97 17.38 -39.86 -10.62
CA LYS A 97 17.12 -39.74 -12.07
C LYS A 97 16.79 -38.33 -12.58
N VAL A 98 16.58 -37.38 -11.68
CA VAL A 98 16.23 -35.99 -12.02
C VAL A 98 17.20 -35.06 -11.29
N PRO A 99 17.83 -34.10 -11.98
CA PRO A 99 18.78 -33.19 -11.35
C PRO A 99 18.08 -32.34 -10.28
N VAL A 100 18.68 -32.26 -9.10
CA VAL A 100 18.30 -31.28 -8.08
C VAL A 100 19.17 -30.05 -8.28
N VAL A 101 18.54 -28.89 -8.49
CA VAL A 101 19.26 -27.62 -8.66
C VAL A 101 19.14 -26.82 -7.37
N ASP A 102 20.26 -26.61 -6.70
CA ASP A 102 20.40 -25.56 -5.72
C ASP A 102 20.48 -24.20 -6.45
N LEU A 103 19.54 -23.30 -6.22
CA LEU A 103 19.56 -21.97 -6.81
C LEU A 103 20.56 -21.04 -6.10
N GLU A 104 20.89 -21.30 -4.83
CA GLU A 104 21.76 -20.49 -3.96
C GLU A 104 23.25 -20.85 -4.10
N ASP A 105 23.59 -22.05 -4.61
CA ASP A 105 24.98 -22.39 -4.95
C ASP A 105 25.46 -21.67 -6.22
N VAL A 106 25.58 -20.35 -6.08
CA VAL A 106 26.10 -19.44 -7.08
C VAL A 106 27.59 -19.21 -6.81
N GLY A 107 28.40 -19.24 -7.88
CA GLY A 107 29.85 -19.07 -7.77
C GLY A 107 30.28 -17.71 -7.21
N PRO A 108 31.55 -17.56 -6.79
CA PRO A 108 32.03 -16.36 -6.09
C PRO A 108 31.84 -15.06 -6.89
N GLN A 109 31.82 -15.12 -8.22
CA GLN A 109 31.54 -13.98 -9.08
C GLN A 109 30.12 -13.41 -8.90
N ILE A 110 29.12 -14.27 -8.68
CA ILE A 110 27.71 -13.85 -8.49
C ILE A 110 27.52 -13.27 -7.08
N ARG A 111 28.10 -13.90 -6.07
CA ARG A 111 28.12 -13.35 -4.68
C ARG A 111 28.84 -11.99 -4.64
N ARG A 112 29.88 -11.81 -5.45
CA ARG A 112 30.56 -10.53 -5.63
C ARG A 112 29.66 -9.47 -6.29
N LEU A 113 28.92 -9.81 -7.35
CA LEU A 113 27.97 -8.88 -7.98
C LEU A 113 26.89 -8.43 -7.00
N ALA A 114 26.35 -9.36 -6.19
CA ALA A 114 25.39 -9.04 -5.13
C ALA A 114 25.95 -8.05 -4.10
N ALA A 115 27.15 -8.32 -3.56
CA ALA A 115 27.81 -7.44 -2.59
C ALA A 115 28.24 -6.08 -3.19
N GLU A 116 28.64 -6.03 -4.46
CA GLU A 116 28.94 -4.76 -5.15
C GLU A 116 27.66 -3.97 -5.47
N ALA A 117 26.53 -4.63 -5.76
CA ALA A 117 25.24 -3.97 -5.98
C ALA A 117 24.59 -3.44 -4.69
N GLU A 118 24.58 -4.20 -3.58
CA GLU A 118 24.04 -3.74 -2.28
C GLU A 118 24.71 -2.43 -1.82
N ARG A 119 26.01 -2.32 -2.07
CA ARG A 119 26.86 -1.17 -1.74
C ARG A 119 26.32 0.16 -2.30
N ARG A 120 25.51 0.14 -3.36
CA ARG A 120 24.83 1.31 -3.92
C ARG A 120 24.11 2.16 -2.86
N HIS A 121 23.49 1.53 -1.87
CA HIS A 121 22.79 2.25 -0.80
C HIS A 121 23.76 2.97 0.15
N SER A 122 24.88 2.30 0.52
CA SER A 122 25.97 2.92 1.30
C SER A 122 26.72 4.03 0.56
N LEU A 123 26.65 4.04 -0.78
CA LEU A 123 27.19 5.09 -1.63
C LEU A 123 26.21 6.27 -1.72
N ALA A 124 24.92 6.00 -1.96
CA ALA A 124 23.87 7.04 -1.96
C ALA A 124 23.77 7.78 -0.62
N ALA A 125 23.94 7.07 0.51
CA ALA A 125 23.94 7.66 1.85
C ALA A 125 25.14 8.58 2.16
N GLN A 126 26.15 8.68 1.27
CA GLN A 126 27.23 9.66 1.37
C GLN A 126 26.91 11.00 0.69
N LEU A 127 25.79 11.09 -0.04
CA LEU A 127 25.40 12.27 -0.81
C LEU A 127 24.26 13.01 -0.10
N LEU A 128 24.28 14.34 -0.17
CA LEU A 128 23.16 15.13 0.34
C LEU A 128 21.91 14.89 -0.51
N THR A 129 20.79 14.58 0.14
CA THR A 129 19.50 14.42 -0.53
C THR A 129 19.02 15.77 -1.09
N PRO A 130 18.08 15.79 -2.08
CA PRO A 130 17.52 17.04 -2.58
C PRO A 130 16.86 17.91 -1.48
N SER A 131 16.29 17.29 -0.44
CA SER A 131 15.73 18.00 0.72
C SER A 131 16.80 18.57 1.66
N GLN A 132 17.97 17.92 1.78
CA GLN A 132 19.12 18.42 2.54
C GLN A 132 19.90 19.52 1.78
N ARG A 133 19.98 19.44 0.45
CA ARG A 133 20.64 20.46 -0.38
C ARG A 133 19.87 21.76 -0.46
N ARG A 134 18.54 21.67 -0.54
CA ARG A 134 17.62 22.81 -0.69
C ARG A 134 17.89 24.01 0.25
N PRO A 135 18.03 23.86 1.59
CA PRO A 135 18.30 25.00 2.47
C PRO A 135 19.59 25.74 2.10
N TYR A 136 20.68 25.02 1.80
CA TYR A 136 21.95 25.63 1.37
C TYR A 136 21.82 26.35 0.01
N GLU A 137 21.05 25.79 -0.92
CA GLU A 137 20.76 26.42 -2.21
C GLU A 137 19.87 27.69 -2.05
N GLU A 138 18.96 27.70 -1.07
CA GLU A 138 18.19 28.87 -0.67
C GLU A 138 19.04 29.92 0.06
N ASP A 139 19.99 29.52 0.92
CA ASP A 139 20.95 30.39 1.63
C ASP A 139 21.84 31.14 0.61
N VAL A 140 22.46 30.42 -0.33
CA VAL A 140 23.23 31.00 -1.46
C VAL A 140 22.38 32.00 -2.26
N ALA A 141 21.10 31.71 -2.45
CA ALA A 141 20.17 32.59 -3.15
C ALA A 141 19.71 33.83 -2.34
N ARG A 142 20.07 33.98 -1.05
CA ARG A 142 19.84 35.22 -0.27
C ARG A 142 20.86 36.31 -0.58
N LEU A 143 22.13 35.95 -0.80
CA LEU A 143 23.21 36.91 -1.05
C LEU A 143 22.96 37.85 -2.25
N PRO A 144 22.53 37.39 -3.46
CA PRO A 144 22.20 38.31 -4.54
C PRO A 144 21.01 39.22 -4.20
N LYS A 145 19.99 38.72 -3.49
CA LYS A 145 18.83 39.52 -3.05
C LYS A 145 19.22 40.60 -2.04
N ALA A 146 20.16 40.33 -1.13
CA ALA A 146 20.70 41.32 -0.20
C ALA A 146 21.50 42.42 -0.93
N ARG A 147 22.25 42.07 -1.98
CA ARG A 147 22.95 43.03 -2.86
C ARG A 147 21.98 43.88 -3.67
N GLU A 148 20.91 43.29 -4.19
CA GLU A 148 19.84 44.02 -4.89
C GLU A 148 19.10 44.99 -3.96
N ALA A 149 18.74 44.53 -2.76
CA ALA A 149 18.13 45.37 -1.73
C ALA A 149 19.03 46.55 -1.28
N LEU A 150 20.35 46.35 -1.30
CA LEU A 150 21.31 47.44 -1.09
C LEU A 150 21.22 48.45 -2.25
N ALA A 151 21.36 48.01 -3.50
CA ALA A 151 21.32 48.87 -4.67
C ALA A 151 20.02 49.71 -4.73
N GLN A 152 18.86 49.08 -4.51
CA GLN A 152 17.56 49.77 -4.40
C GLN A 152 17.53 50.83 -3.28
N SER A 153 18.20 50.56 -2.15
CA SER A 153 18.28 51.52 -1.03
C SER A 153 19.25 52.68 -1.29
N GLU A 154 20.23 52.48 -2.17
CA GLU A 154 21.19 53.52 -2.60
C GLU A 154 20.60 54.40 -3.69
N GLU A 155 19.90 53.82 -4.66
CA GLU A 155 19.10 54.56 -5.66
C GLU A 155 18.04 55.44 -4.98
N ALA A 156 17.29 54.90 -4.02
CA ALA A 156 16.32 55.66 -3.24
C ALA A 156 16.96 56.80 -2.43
N LEU A 157 18.18 56.60 -1.90
CA LEU A 157 18.92 57.62 -1.16
C LEU A 157 19.42 58.73 -2.08
N ILE A 158 19.95 58.38 -3.25
CA ILE A 158 20.38 59.34 -4.27
C ILE A 158 19.19 60.18 -4.75
N ALA A 159 18.05 59.56 -5.05
CA ALA A 159 16.84 60.27 -5.48
C ALA A 159 16.35 61.30 -4.44
N VAL A 160 16.33 60.94 -3.15
CA VAL A 160 15.98 61.87 -2.06
C VAL A 160 17.01 63.00 -1.96
N LEU A 161 18.31 62.69 -1.97
CA LEU A 161 19.38 63.69 -1.89
C LEU A 161 19.40 64.64 -3.10
N GLU A 162 19.04 64.18 -4.29
CA GLU A 162 18.90 65.04 -5.48
C GLU A 162 17.76 66.04 -5.34
N VAL A 163 16.59 65.64 -4.82
CA VAL A 163 15.49 66.58 -4.54
C VAL A 163 15.92 67.60 -3.50
N LEU A 164 16.58 67.16 -2.42
CA LEU A 164 17.09 68.05 -1.36
C LEU A 164 18.20 69.02 -1.82
N ALA A 165 18.90 68.69 -2.91
CA ALA A 165 19.91 69.56 -3.53
C ALA A 165 19.33 70.54 -4.57
N LYS A 166 18.19 70.19 -5.20
CA LYS A 166 17.56 70.96 -6.29
C LYS A 166 16.41 71.85 -5.84
N ALA A 167 15.63 71.44 -4.84
CA ALA A 167 14.39 72.09 -4.44
C ALA A 167 14.59 73.19 -3.36
N GLU A 168 13.94 74.33 -3.57
CA GLU A 168 13.95 75.47 -2.64
C GLU A 168 13.21 75.15 -1.32
N ARG A 169 13.54 75.89 -0.25
CA ARG A 169 12.97 75.67 1.08
C ARG A 169 11.50 76.09 1.16
N GLY A 170 10.65 75.25 1.75
CA GLY A 170 9.19 75.47 1.79
C GLY A 170 8.47 75.08 0.50
N THR A 171 9.12 74.32 -0.38
CA THR A 171 8.44 73.61 -1.47
C THR A 171 7.97 72.24 -0.96
N PRO A 172 6.76 71.76 -1.31
CA PRO A 172 6.23 70.51 -0.79
C PRO A 172 7.05 69.28 -1.22
N GLU A 173 7.71 69.36 -2.38
CA GLU A 173 8.63 68.34 -2.89
C GLU A 173 9.86 68.19 -1.98
N ARG A 174 10.38 69.30 -1.45
CA ARG A 174 11.48 69.28 -0.48
C ARG A 174 11.03 68.70 0.86
N ASP A 175 9.85 69.12 1.35
CA ASP A 175 9.36 68.73 2.66
C ASP A 175 9.04 67.21 2.73
N ASP A 176 8.54 66.61 1.64
CA ASP A 176 8.43 65.14 1.50
C ASP A 176 9.81 64.45 1.52
N ALA A 177 10.80 65.00 0.82
CA ALA A 177 12.15 64.46 0.79
C ALA A 177 12.85 64.55 2.16
N GLU A 178 12.65 65.63 2.92
CA GLU A 178 13.18 65.75 4.30
C GLU A 178 12.47 64.77 5.25
N ALA A 179 11.16 64.52 5.07
CA ALA A 179 10.41 63.55 5.85
C ALA A 179 10.79 62.08 5.56
N ARG A 180 11.15 61.75 4.31
CA ARG A 180 11.49 60.37 3.87
C ARG A 180 12.96 60.00 4.06
N LEU A 181 13.87 60.98 4.13
CA LEU A 181 15.31 60.74 4.32
C LEU A 181 15.64 59.81 5.52
N PRO A 182 15.03 59.94 6.72
CA PRO A 182 15.32 59.05 7.85
C PRO A 182 14.96 57.59 7.59
N GLU A 183 13.85 57.33 6.89
CA GLU A 183 13.41 55.96 6.56
C GLU A 183 14.39 55.31 5.58
N VAL A 184 14.77 56.03 4.51
CA VAL A 184 15.69 55.52 3.50
C VAL A 184 17.08 55.25 4.08
N VAL A 185 17.58 56.15 4.94
CA VAL A 185 18.84 55.96 5.68
C VAL A 185 18.75 54.76 6.63
N ALA A 186 17.65 54.60 7.37
CA ALA A 186 17.44 53.46 8.26
C ALA A 186 17.34 52.13 7.49
N ARG A 187 16.67 52.11 6.33
CA ARG A 187 16.58 50.95 5.42
C ARG A 187 17.96 50.56 4.88
N ARG A 188 18.70 51.49 4.28
CA ARG A 188 20.06 51.24 3.77
C ARG A 188 20.98 50.71 4.88
N ARG A 189 20.91 51.30 6.07
CA ARG A 189 21.67 50.86 7.24
C ARG A 189 21.25 49.46 7.71
N GLY A 190 19.96 49.14 7.70
CA GLY A 190 19.46 47.80 8.01
C GLY A 190 19.96 46.73 7.03
N VAL A 191 20.15 47.07 5.76
CA VAL A 191 20.77 46.18 4.77
C VAL A 191 22.26 46.00 5.07
N LEU A 192 23.01 47.09 5.21
CA LEU A 192 24.48 47.06 5.41
C LEU A 192 24.92 46.47 6.76
N ASP A 193 24.29 46.87 7.87
CA ASP A 193 24.73 46.48 9.21
C ASP A 193 24.24 45.07 9.61
N ARG A 194 23.33 44.45 8.83
CA ARG A 194 22.69 43.16 9.18
C ARG A 194 22.46 42.21 8.01
N GLN A 195 21.67 42.60 7.01
CA GLN A 195 21.20 41.65 5.98
C GLN A 195 22.33 41.18 5.07
N LEU A 196 23.21 42.09 4.64
CA LEU A 196 24.31 41.75 3.74
C LEU A 196 25.39 40.90 4.45
N PRO A 197 25.89 41.25 5.67
CA PRO A 197 26.86 40.40 6.38
C PRO A 197 26.31 39.01 6.72
N ALA A 198 25.05 38.90 7.14
CA ALA A 198 24.42 37.61 7.42
C ALA A 198 24.31 36.77 6.13
N ALA A 199 23.79 37.35 5.04
CA ALA A 199 23.66 36.64 3.76
C ALA A 199 25.02 36.29 3.13
N GLN A 200 26.10 37.02 3.45
CA GLN A 200 27.47 36.62 3.09
C GLN A 200 27.92 35.39 3.88
N GLN A 201 27.79 35.42 5.21
CA GLN A 201 28.18 34.31 6.08
C GLN A 201 27.40 33.02 5.78
N ASP A 202 26.07 33.14 5.62
CA ASP A 202 25.18 32.02 5.25
C ASP A 202 25.61 31.41 3.91
N ALA A 203 25.80 32.24 2.89
CA ALA A 203 26.18 31.77 1.55
C ALA A 203 27.61 31.19 1.50
N GLU A 204 28.57 31.74 2.25
CA GLU A 204 29.93 31.19 2.34
C GLU A 204 29.95 29.82 3.02
N ALA A 205 29.17 29.63 4.08
CA ALA A 205 29.00 28.33 4.73
C ALA A 205 28.28 27.31 3.82
N ALA A 206 27.18 27.72 3.18
CA ALA A 206 26.44 26.90 2.24
C ALA A 206 27.28 26.48 1.02
N HIS A 207 28.09 27.39 0.47
CA HIS A 207 29.03 27.07 -0.61
C HIS A 207 30.08 26.03 -0.20
N GLN A 208 30.60 26.09 1.03
CA GLN A 208 31.55 25.09 1.53
C GLN A 208 30.91 23.69 1.62
N VAL A 209 29.69 23.60 2.14
CA VAL A 209 28.94 22.34 2.24
C VAL A 209 28.60 21.77 0.86
N LEU A 210 28.07 22.59 -0.05
CA LEU A 210 27.71 22.17 -1.40
C LEU A 210 28.94 21.77 -2.24
N ALA A 211 30.09 22.43 -2.05
CA ALA A 211 31.34 22.04 -2.71
C ALA A 211 31.89 20.70 -2.17
N ALA A 212 31.76 20.44 -0.87
CA ALA A 212 32.15 19.15 -0.28
C ALA A 212 31.23 17.99 -0.75
N ASP A 213 29.93 18.24 -0.89
CA ASP A 213 28.99 17.31 -1.53
C ASP A 213 29.39 17.08 -3.00
N GLU A 214 29.69 18.11 -3.78
CA GLU A 214 30.02 17.95 -5.21
C GLU A 214 31.34 17.19 -5.46
N VAL A 215 32.37 17.38 -4.62
CA VAL A 215 33.58 16.54 -4.62
C VAL A 215 33.24 15.08 -4.29
N THR A 216 32.27 14.86 -3.38
CA THR A 216 31.80 13.52 -3.03
C THR A 216 30.98 12.89 -4.16
N ARG A 217 30.07 13.64 -4.79
CA ARG A 217 29.30 13.24 -5.98
C ARG A 217 30.22 12.82 -7.13
N THR A 218 31.23 13.64 -7.44
CA THR A 218 32.23 13.36 -8.48
C THR A 218 32.95 12.02 -8.25
N ARG A 219 33.22 11.66 -6.98
CA ARG A 219 33.83 10.38 -6.59
C ARG A 219 32.84 9.21 -6.61
N VAL A 220 31.58 9.45 -6.25
CA VAL A 220 30.59 8.43 -5.88
C VAL A 220 29.64 8.06 -7.02
N LEU A 221 29.23 9.02 -7.86
CA LEU A 221 28.28 8.76 -8.95
C LEU A 221 28.77 7.66 -9.93
N PRO A 222 30.05 7.64 -10.40
CA PRO A 222 30.54 6.56 -11.26
C PRO A 222 30.60 5.18 -10.57
N GLN A 223 30.58 5.15 -9.24
CA GLN A 223 30.48 3.92 -8.46
C GLN A 223 29.01 3.46 -8.36
N ILE A 224 28.05 4.37 -8.15
CA ILE A 224 26.62 4.07 -8.20
C ILE A 224 26.23 3.52 -9.59
N GLU A 225 26.65 4.19 -10.66
CA GLU A 225 26.47 3.74 -12.05
C GLU A 225 27.11 2.37 -12.33
N LYS A 226 28.16 1.98 -11.57
CA LYS A 226 28.73 0.63 -11.65
C LYS A 226 27.85 -0.37 -10.89
N CYS A 227 27.48 -0.07 -9.64
CA CYS A 227 26.62 -0.92 -8.82
C CYS A 227 25.27 -1.22 -9.51
N GLU A 228 24.72 -0.28 -10.28
CA GLU A 228 23.48 -0.46 -11.04
C GLU A 228 23.67 -1.42 -12.22
N ARG A 229 24.80 -1.35 -12.95
CA ARG A 229 25.16 -2.35 -13.97
C ARG A 229 25.51 -3.72 -13.38
N ASP A 230 26.16 -3.76 -12.21
CA ASP A 230 26.43 -5.01 -11.49
C ASP A 230 25.12 -5.69 -11.03
N TRP A 231 24.10 -4.89 -10.71
CA TRP A 231 22.76 -5.35 -10.34
C TRP A 231 21.95 -5.87 -11.53
N GLU A 232 22.01 -5.20 -12.68
CA GLU A 232 21.42 -5.67 -13.94
C GLU A 232 22.05 -7.01 -14.38
N GLU A 233 23.38 -7.10 -14.33
CA GLU A 233 24.15 -8.31 -14.63
C GLU A 233 23.82 -9.46 -13.66
N LEU A 234 23.65 -9.15 -12.36
CA LEU A 234 23.18 -10.10 -11.35
C LEU A 234 21.79 -10.64 -11.70
N HIS A 235 20.83 -9.75 -12.02
CA HIS A 235 19.47 -10.16 -12.36
C HIS A 235 19.41 -10.97 -13.66
N SER A 236 20.22 -10.60 -14.67
CA SER A 236 20.35 -11.37 -15.91
C SER A 236 20.78 -12.82 -15.65
N ARG A 237 21.88 -13.00 -14.90
CA ARG A 237 22.45 -14.33 -14.57
C ARG A 237 21.55 -15.17 -13.66
N LEU A 238 20.86 -14.54 -12.70
CA LEU A 238 19.93 -15.26 -11.81
C LEU A 238 18.64 -15.64 -12.54
N ARG A 239 18.14 -14.79 -13.45
CA ARG A 239 17.02 -15.14 -14.34
C ARG A 239 17.39 -16.33 -15.23
N GLU A 240 18.56 -16.28 -15.88
CA GLU A 240 19.08 -17.36 -16.74
C GLU A 240 19.12 -18.69 -15.99
N ARG A 241 19.72 -18.71 -14.78
CA ARG A 241 19.76 -19.90 -13.90
C ARG A 241 18.38 -20.45 -13.56
N ILE A 242 17.39 -19.58 -13.29
CA ILE A 242 16.01 -20.00 -13.01
C ILE A 242 15.36 -20.59 -14.28
N THR A 243 15.51 -19.93 -15.44
CA THR A 243 14.93 -20.43 -16.70
C THR A 243 15.56 -21.74 -17.17
N ASP A 244 16.86 -21.94 -16.96
CA ASP A 244 17.56 -23.19 -17.29
C ASP A 244 17.11 -24.33 -16.37
N ALA A 245 16.94 -24.08 -15.06
CA ALA A 245 16.45 -25.08 -14.12
C ALA A 245 15.02 -25.52 -14.45
N ILE A 246 14.15 -24.59 -14.86
CA ILE A 246 12.78 -24.89 -15.31
C ILE A 246 12.82 -25.63 -16.65
N GLY A 247 13.59 -25.15 -17.64
CA GLY A 247 13.69 -25.75 -18.97
C GLY A 247 14.29 -27.16 -18.97
N SER A 248 15.18 -27.47 -18.03
CA SER A 248 15.73 -28.81 -17.81
C SER A 248 14.83 -29.72 -16.94
N SER A 249 13.66 -29.25 -16.50
CA SER A 249 12.75 -29.96 -15.58
C SER A 249 13.41 -30.40 -14.27
N ALA A 250 14.32 -29.56 -13.74
CA ALA A 250 15.05 -29.84 -12.52
C ALA A 250 14.18 -29.68 -11.26
N LEU A 251 14.55 -30.38 -10.19
CA LEU A 251 13.93 -30.24 -8.89
C LEU A 251 14.49 -29.01 -8.17
N LEU A 252 13.68 -27.96 -8.10
CA LEU A 252 14.00 -26.67 -7.48
C LEU A 252 14.06 -26.75 -5.94
N PRO A 253 14.58 -25.72 -5.26
CA PRO A 253 14.56 -25.61 -3.80
C PRO A 253 13.14 -25.50 -3.23
N VAL A 254 12.93 -25.99 -2.00
CA VAL A 254 11.60 -26.06 -1.38
C VAL A 254 10.97 -24.67 -1.19
N TRP A 255 11.72 -23.70 -0.66
CA TRP A 255 11.26 -22.31 -0.52
C TRP A 255 10.79 -21.70 -1.86
N PHE A 256 11.45 -22.04 -2.97
CA PHE A 256 11.09 -21.54 -4.30
C PHE A 256 9.75 -22.14 -4.72
N THR A 257 9.63 -23.47 -4.62
CA THR A 257 8.37 -24.17 -4.94
C THR A 257 7.21 -23.79 -4.02
N HIS A 258 7.49 -23.30 -2.80
CA HIS A 258 6.47 -22.83 -1.86
C HIS A 258 6.03 -21.38 -2.13
N ALA A 259 6.94 -20.50 -2.54
CA ALA A 259 6.66 -19.07 -2.75
C ALA A 259 6.29 -18.71 -4.20
N PHE A 260 6.63 -19.57 -5.17
CA PHE A 260 6.43 -19.33 -6.60
C PHE A 260 5.84 -20.53 -7.34
N GLY A 261 5.68 -21.70 -6.70
CA GLY A 261 5.28 -22.92 -7.40
C GLY A 261 6.38 -23.47 -8.33
N VAL A 262 5.98 -24.32 -9.29
CA VAL A 262 6.93 -25.11 -10.12
C VAL A 262 7.23 -24.50 -11.49
N ALA A 263 6.42 -23.55 -11.96
CA ALA A 263 6.54 -22.94 -13.29
C ALA A 263 5.80 -21.58 -13.32
N PRO A 264 6.20 -20.63 -14.19
CA PRO A 264 5.49 -19.36 -14.37
C PRO A 264 4.06 -19.56 -14.89
N PRO A 265 3.09 -18.73 -14.45
CA PRO A 265 1.77 -18.67 -15.04
C PRO A 265 1.80 -18.09 -16.47
N SER A 266 0.74 -18.35 -17.24
CA SER A 266 0.65 -17.94 -18.64
C SER A 266 0.50 -16.41 -18.82
N GLY A 267 1.03 -15.89 -19.93
CA GLY A 267 0.86 -14.48 -20.30
C GLY A 267 1.63 -13.51 -19.40
N ALA A 268 1.07 -12.30 -19.20
CA ALA A 268 1.76 -11.21 -18.51
C ALA A 268 2.09 -11.49 -17.02
N ALA A 269 1.33 -12.40 -16.39
CA ALA A 269 1.63 -12.86 -15.03
C ALA A 269 2.99 -13.58 -14.96
N GLY A 270 3.36 -14.37 -15.97
CA GLY A 270 4.66 -15.05 -16.04
C GLY A 270 5.85 -14.10 -16.04
N ASP A 271 5.69 -12.90 -16.61
CA ASP A 271 6.73 -11.86 -16.60
C ASP A 271 6.84 -11.14 -15.25
N LYS A 272 5.74 -11.00 -14.48
CA LYS A 272 5.82 -10.58 -13.07
C LYS A 272 6.51 -11.66 -12.23
N TRP A 273 6.05 -12.90 -12.36
CA TRP A 273 6.55 -14.08 -11.66
C TRP A 273 8.07 -14.22 -11.76
N ILE A 274 8.62 -14.18 -12.97
CA ILE A 274 10.07 -14.33 -13.17
C ILE A 274 10.87 -13.15 -12.61
N ARG A 275 10.31 -11.93 -12.59
CA ARG A 275 10.96 -10.77 -11.94
C ARG A 275 10.98 -10.94 -10.41
N ALA A 276 9.85 -11.30 -9.81
CA ALA A 276 9.76 -11.54 -8.36
C ALA A 276 10.67 -12.70 -7.92
N ALA A 277 10.64 -13.83 -8.65
CA ALA A 277 11.47 -15.00 -8.39
C ALA A 277 12.98 -14.70 -8.53
N THR A 278 13.38 -13.94 -9.55
CA THR A 278 14.78 -13.48 -9.72
C THR A 278 15.19 -12.54 -8.58
N SER A 279 14.32 -11.62 -8.18
CA SER A 279 14.59 -10.63 -7.14
C SER A 279 14.64 -11.25 -5.73
N ALA A 280 13.81 -12.26 -5.46
CA ALA A 280 13.87 -13.06 -4.24
C ALA A 280 15.16 -13.90 -4.18
N LEU A 281 15.57 -14.53 -5.30
CA LEU A 281 16.86 -15.22 -5.36
C LEU A 281 18.03 -14.25 -5.17
N ALA A 282 17.97 -13.04 -5.74
CA ALA A 282 18.96 -11.98 -5.50
C ALA A 282 19.01 -11.58 -4.02
N TYR A 283 17.88 -11.44 -3.34
CA TYR A 283 17.81 -11.15 -1.90
C TYR A 283 18.47 -12.24 -1.05
N ARG A 284 18.17 -13.52 -1.34
CA ARG A 284 18.79 -14.67 -0.64
C ARG A 284 20.30 -14.71 -0.84
N VAL A 285 20.76 -14.54 -2.09
CA VAL A 285 22.20 -14.52 -2.44
C VAL A 285 22.92 -13.32 -1.81
N THR A 286 22.27 -12.16 -1.71
CA THR A 286 22.86 -10.95 -1.13
C THR A 286 23.02 -11.07 0.38
N HIS A 287 21.96 -11.49 1.09
CA HIS A 287 21.94 -11.50 2.55
C HIS A 287 22.25 -12.86 3.19
N GLY A 288 22.62 -13.89 2.40
CA GLY A 288 23.00 -15.21 2.89
C GLY A 288 21.84 -16.00 3.52
N VAL A 289 20.62 -15.86 2.98
CA VAL A 289 19.43 -16.52 3.51
C VAL A 289 19.41 -17.99 3.10
N VAL A 290 19.56 -18.88 4.07
CA VAL A 290 19.60 -20.35 3.90
C VAL A 290 18.35 -21.07 4.43
N ASP A 291 17.28 -20.33 4.74
CA ASP A 291 16.04 -20.92 5.28
C ASP A 291 15.34 -21.78 4.21
N PRO A 292 15.08 -23.08 4.47
CA PRO A 292 14.53 -24.00 3.48
C PRO A 292 13.03 -23.80 3.20
N ALA A 293 12.31 -23.03 4.04
CA ALA A 293 10.86 -22.83 3.95
C ALA A 293 10.50 -21.36 3.68
N LEU A 294 11.09 -20.40 4.41
CA LEU A 294 10.82 -18.98 4.24
C LEU A 294 11.65 -18.41 3.08
N PRO A 295 11.03 -17.89 2.00
CA PRO A 295 11.77 -17.40 0.83
C PRO A 295 12.72 -16.25 1.17
N LEU A 296 12.36 -15.40 2.14
CA LEU A 296 13.13 -14.23 2.57
C LEU A 296 13.76 -14.42 3.97
N GLY A 297 13.70 -15.64 4.52
CA GLY A 297 14.14 -15.97 5.87
C GLY A 297 13.22 -15.44 6.97
N GLU A 298 13.64 -15.63 8.22
CA GLU A 298 12.92 -15.13 9.40
C GLU A 298 12.60 -13.62 9.29
N PRO A 299 11.39 -13.20 9.70
CA PRO A 299 11.02 -11.78 9.70
C PRO A 299 11.84 -11.00 10.73
N PRO A 300 12.05 -9.69 10.51
CA PRO A 300 12.73 -8.84 11.49
C PRO A 300 11.98 -8.78 12.84
N PRO A 301 12.67 -8.61 13.99
CA PRO A 301 12.02 -8.38 15.27
C PRO A 301 11.20 -7.08 15.26
N SER A 302 10.18 -6.98 16.11
CA SER A 302 9.17 -5.91 16.07
C SER A 302 9.69 -4.48 16.29
N ASP A 303 10.93 -4.32 16.79
CA ASP A 303 11.60 -3.04 17.06
C ASP A 303 12.60 -2.66 15.95
N THR A 304 12.42 -3.20 14.73
CA THR A 304 13.33 -2.98 13.60
C THR A 304 12.99 -1.70 12.83
N ASP A 305 14.02 -0.97 12.43
CA ASP A 305 13.87 0.18 11.54
C ASP A 305 13.58 -0.28 10.09
N TRP A 306 12.30 -0.24 9.73
CA TRP A 306 11.81 -0.56 8.39
C TRP A 306 12.30 0.41 7.29
N THR A 307 12.96 1.52 7.64
CA THR A 307 13.58 2.42 6.67
C THR A 307 14.92 1.92 6.14
N GLU A 308 15.52 0.87 6.73
CA GLU A 308 16.74 0.27 6.17
C GLU A 308 16.51 -0.26 4.74
N PRO A 309 17.51 -0.14 3.83
CA PRO A 309 17.40 -0.65 2.46
C PRO A 309 17.06 -2.14 2.35
N LYS A 310 17.48 -2.95 3.34
CA LYS A 310 17.19 -4.38 3.41
C LYS A 310 15.70 -4.65 3.64
N TRP A 311 15.09 -4.06 4.66
CA TRP A 311 13.69 -4.33 5.02
C TRP A 311 12.71 -3.67 4.06
N SER A 312 13.06 -2.50 3.52
CA SER A 312 12.31 -1.88 2.41
C SER A 312 12.47 -2.60 1.05
N TRP A 313 13.49 -3.46 0.88
CA TRP A 313 13.51 -4.44 -0.22
C TRP A 313 12.67 -5.67 0.12
N ARG A 314 12.81 -6.24 1.32
CA ARG A 314 12.02 -7.39 1.81
C ARG A 314 10.51 -7.13 1.67
N ALA A 315 10.00 -6.01 2.19
CA ALA A 315 8.58 -5.67 2.16
C ALA A 315 8.01 -5.52 0.73
N ARG A 316 8.84 -5.10 -0.24
CA ARG A 316 8.44 -5.10 -1.66
C ARG A 316 8.37 -6.51 -2.23
N LEU A 317 9.30 -7.40 -1.87
CA LEU A 317 9.24 -8.81 -2.28
C LEU A 317 8.08 -9.56 -1.64
N GLU A 318 7.73 -9.25 -0.39
CA GLU A 318 6.54 -9.80 0.27
C GLU A 318 5.28 -9.38 -0.49
N HIS A 319 5.15 -8.10 -0.85
CA HIS A 319 4.05 -7.61 -1.68
C HIS A 319 4.05 -8.19 -3.11
N ASP A 320 5.21 -8.31 -3.78
CA ASP A 320 5.34 -8.91 -5.11
C ASP A 320 4.94 -10.40 -5.13
N ILE A 321 5.14 -11.12 -4.01
CA ILE A 321 4.71 -12.53 -3.83
C ILE A 321 3.20 -12.59 -3.54
N GLU A 322 2.69 -11.75 -2.65
CA GLU A 322 1.25 -11.65 -2.35
C GLU A 322 0.42 -11.30 -3.59
N GLU A 323 0.90 -10.40 -4.46
CA GLU A 323 0.22 -10.06 -5.72
C GLU A 323 0.20 -11.25 -6.72
N LEU A 324 1.16 -12.17 -6.63
CA LEU A 324 1.20 -13.38 -7.46
C LEU A 324 0.27 -14.47 -6.93
N ASP A 325 0.17 -14.67 -5.62
CA ASP A 325 -0.80 -15.60 -5.01
C ASP A 325 -2.25 -15.13 -5.21
N LEU A 326 -2.50 -13.81 -5.15
CA LEU A 326 -3.82 -13.21 -5.41
C LEU A 326 -4.14 -13.03 -6.90
N GLY A 327 -3.17 -13.22 -7.80
CA GLY A 327 -3.27 -12.94 -9.23
C GLY A 327 -3.67 -14.14 -10.11
N VAL A 328 -4.21 -15.21 -9.52
CA VAL A 328 -4.56 -16.48 -10.22
C VAL A 328 -6.08 -16.70 -10.26
N ASP A 329 -6.77 -15.83 -11.00
CA ASP A 329 -8.18 -15.94 -11.42
C ASP A 329 -8.28 -15.95 -12.97
#